data_AF-A0A803LV18-F1
#
_entry.id   AF-A0A803LV18-F1
#
_cell.length_a   1.000
_cell.length_b   1.000
_cell.length_c   1.000
_cell.angle_alpha   90.00
_cell.angle_beta   90.00
_cell.angle_gamma   90.00
#
_symmetry.space_group_name_H-M   'P 1'
#
loop_
_entity.id
_entity.type
_entity.pdbx_description
1 polymer ?
#
loop_
_entity_poly.entity_id
_entity_poly.type
_entity_poly.pdbx_seq_one_letter_code
_entity_poly.pdbx_strand_id
1 'polypeptide(L)'
;MWKLMLKCHQKQFQAILESKTRALKANTGMRKDSSVRATIQLEAELLKWCHRFNNWVDMQRSYAETLNGWLEKCIHYEPEVTADGVIPFSPSRIGAPPVFVICHDWKQAMERVSGSEVQTAMNDFATSLHQLWERQDEEQRRRVKAENMYKDFEKQIRGIKMNRQRRGHDHDDALSDKNSLSMIASESGISPLDDLKVDLDSMRQRVREERAGHKEAVKLVHDAVSRSIQAGLIPIFESLESFTSEASKAFDDVRLEHGSSS
;
A
#
# COMPACT_ATOMS: atom_id res chain seq x y z
N MET A 1 -22.57 17.26 -13.37
CA MET A 1 -21.62 16.67 -12.38
C MET A 1 -20.51 15.88 -13.08
N TRP A 2 -20.81 14.82 -13.81
CA TRP A 2 -19.83 13.91 -14.44
C TRP A 2 -18.77 14.59 -15.29
N LYS A 3 -19.15 15.55 -16.16
CA LYS A 3 -18.20 16.35 -16.96
C LYS A 3 -17.16 17.10 -16.11
N LEU A 4 -17.52 17.56 -14.92
CA LEU A 4 -16.58 18.23 -14.01
C LEU A 4 -15.66 17.21 -13.31
N MET A 5 -16.20 16.06 -12.89
CA MET A 5 -15.39 14.99 -12.29
C MET A 5 -14.40 14.40 -13.29
N LEU A 6 -14.81 14.19 -14.55
CA LEU A 6 -13.93 13.77 -15.64
C LEU A 6 -12.76 14.74 -15.81
N LYS A 7 -13.04 16.05 -15.91
CA LYS A 7 -11.98 17.07 -15.98
C LYS A 7 -11.05 17.06 -14.76
N CYS A 8 -11.57 16.72 -13.58
CA CYS A 8 -10.76 16.60 -12.37
C CYS A 8 -9.83 15.39 -12.44
N HIS A 9 -10.36 14.21 -12.77
CA HIS A 9 -9.56 12.98 -12.85
C HIS A 9 -8.54 13.01 -13.99
N GLN A 10 -8.86 13.64 -15.13
CA GLN A 10 -7.89 13.90 -16.20
C GLN A 10 -6.69 14.72 -15.71
N LYS A 11 -6.94 15.78 -14.93
CA LYS A 11 -5.86 16.59 -14.34
C LYS A 11 -5.06 15.81 -13.31
N GLN A 12 -5.71 14.99 -12.49
CA GLN A 12 -5.05 14.14 -11.50
C GLN A 12 -4.17 13.09 -12.17
N PHE A 13 -4.70 12.42 -13.20
CA PHE A 13 -3.97 11.41 -13.98
C PHE A 13 -2.73 12.02 -14.65
N GLN A 14 -2.90 13.17 -15.31
CA GLN A 14 -1.80 13.90 -15.92
C GLN A 14 -0.72 14.30 -14.88
N ALA A 15 -1.13 14.82 -13.72
CA ALA A 15 -0.20 15.20 -12.66
C ALA A 15 0.59 13.99 -12.12
N ILE A 16 -0.04 12.81 -12.00
CA ILE A 16 0.64 11.59 -11.57
C ILE A 16 1.64 11.11 -12.63
N LEU A 17 1.27 11.14 -13.92
CA LEU A 17 2.19 10.80 -15.01
C LEU A 17 3.41 11.73 -15.05
N GLU A 18 3.21 13.03 -14.86
CA GLU A 18 4.29 14.02 -14.76
C GLU A 18 5.13 13.89 -13.49
N SER A 19 4.57 13.34 -12.41
CA SER A 19 5.34 13.03 -11.20
C SER A 19 6.31 11.87 -11.40
N LYS A 20 6.01 10.94 -12.33
CA LYS A 20 6.86 9.77 -12.63
C LYS A 20 8.26 10.17 -13.12
N THR A 21 8.36 11.27 -13.86
CA THR A 21 9.64 11.82 -14.35
C THR A 21 10.48 12.45 -13.25
N ARG A 22 9.91 12.72 -12.07
CA ARG A 22 10.62 13.21 -10.89
C ARG A 22 10.79 12.03 -9.93
N ALA A 23 11.98 11.43 -9.93
CA ALA A 23 12.28 10.35 -8.98
C ALA A 23 11.90 10.79 -7.56
N LEU A 24 10.92 10.10 -6.96
CA LEU A 24 10.53 10.30 -5.57
C LEU A 24 11.72 9.86 -4.72
N LYS A 25 12.61 10.80 -4.38
CA LYS A 25 13.66 10.54 -3.39
C LYS A 25 12.94 10.26 -2.08
N ALA A 26 12.89 9.00 -1.65
CA ALA A 26 12.42 8.71 -0.32
C ALA A 26 13.35 9.45 0.65
N ASN A 27 12.76 10.26 1.51
CA ASN A 27 13.50 11.15 2.38
C ASN A 27 14.28 10.30 3.39
N THR A 28 15.57 10.07 3.14
CA THR A 28 16.46 9.22 3.97
C THR A 28 16.63 9.74 5.40
N GLY A 29 16.10 10.93 5.71
CA GLY A 29 16.08 11.53 7.06
C GLY A 29 14.85 11.16 7.91
N MET A 30 13.81 10.51 7.36
CA MET A 30 12.68 10.06 8.18
C MET A 30 13.07 8.87 9.03
N ARG A 31 12.69 8.89 10.31
CA ARG A 31 12.85 7.74 11.23
C ARG A 31 12.18 6.52 10.57
N LYS A 32 12.91 5.42 10.33
CA LYS A 32 12.40 4.26 9.57
C LYS A 32 11.04 3.73 10.07
N ASP A 33 10.80 3.78 11.39
CA ASP A 33 9.51 3.38 11.98
C ASP A 33 8.33 4.26 11.48
N SER A 34 8.58 5.50 11.07
CA SER A 34 7.55 6.36 10.44
C SER A 34 7.24 5.97 9.00
N SER A 35 8.19 5.35 8.27
CA SER A 35 7.96 4.86 6.91
C SER A 35 6.99 3.69 6.92
N VAL A 36 7.16 2.73 7.85
CA VAL A 36 6.28 1.56 7.96
C VAL A 36 4.86 1.98 8.33
N ARG A 37 4.72 2.87 9.32
CA ARG A 37 3.41 3.42 9.69
C ARG A 37 2.75 4.17 8.54
N ALA A 38 3.52 4.91 7.73
CA ALA A 38 2.97 5.59 6.57
C ALA A 38 2.45 4.60 5.51
N THR A 39 3.17 3.50 5.25
CA THR A 39 2.70 2.43 4.34
C THR A 39 1.40 1.81 4.82
N ILE A 40 1.32 1.42 6.10
CA ILE A 40 0.12 0.81 6.71
C ILE A 40 -1.05 1.78 6.67
N GLN A 41 -0.81 3.06 6.99
CA GLN A 41 -1.86 4.07 6.94
C GLN A 41 -2.35 4.29 5.52
N LEU A 42 -1.45 4.30 4.53
CA LEU A 42 -1.82 4.45 3.13
C LEU A 42 -2.67 3.27 2.64
N GLU A 43 -2.30 2.04 2.99
CA GLU A 43 -3.09 0.83 2.69
C GLU A 43 -4.50 0.94 3.30
N ALA A 44 -4.59 1.31 4.59
CA ALA A 44 -5.88 1.45 5.28
C ALA A 44 -6.75 2.55 4.66
N GLU A 45 -6.19 3.71 4.32
CA GLU A 45 -6.95 4.79 3.67
C GLU A 45 -7.37 4.42 2.25
N LEU A 46 -6.56 3.66 1.51
CA LEU A 46 -6.90 3.17 0.18
C LEU A 46 -8.07 2.18 0.21
N LEU A 47 -8.07 1.23 1.16
CA LEU A 47 -9.20 0.31 1.37
C LEU A 47 -10.47 1.04 1.77
N LYS A 48 -10.37 2.04 2.66
CA LYS A 48 -11.51 2.92 3.01
C LYS A 48 -12.01 3.69 1.80
N TRP A 49 -11.11 4.22 0.97
CA TRP A 49 -11.48 4.94 -0.24
C TRP A 49 -12.21 4.04 -1.23
N CYS A 50 -11.69 2.83 -1.46
CA CYS A 50 -12.33 1.80 -2.28
C CYS A 50 -13.75 1.48 -1.79
N HIS A 51 -13.92 1.23 -0.49
CA HIS A 51 -15.23 0.98 0.10
C HIS A 51 -16.19 2.16 -0.09
N ARG A 52 -15.73 3.40 0.17
CA ARG A 52 -16.54 4.61 0.01
C ARG A 52 -16.94 4.86 -1.44
N PHE A 53 -16.03 4.62 -2.38
CA PHE A 53 -16.31 4.74 -3.80
C PHE A 53 -17.41 3.77 -4.23
N ASN A 54 -17.28 2.49 -3.89
CA ASN A 54 -18.27 1.48 -4.23
C ASN A 54 -19.64 1.80 -3.62
N ASN A 55 -19.68 2.13 -2.33
CA ASN A 55 -20.93 2.57 -1.68
C ASN A 55 -21.53 3.78 -2.38
N TRP A 56 -20.73 4.78 -2.77
CA TRP A 56 -21.26 5.95 -3.47
C TRP A 56 -21.87 5.58 -4.82
N VAL A 57 -21.22 4.71 -5.61
CA VAL A 57 -21.75 4.22 -6.89
C VAL A 57 -23.06 3.45 -6.67
N ASP A 58 -23.08 2.54 -5.69
CA ASP A 58 -24.26 1.72 -5.39
C ASP A 58 -25.42 2.56 -4.87
N MET A 59 -25.16 3.59 -4.06
CA MET A 59 -26.18 4.53 -3.61
C MET A 59 -26.79 5.33 -4.76
N GLN A 60 -25.98 5.76 -5.73
CA GLN A 60 -26.50 6.43 -6.93
C GLN A 60 -27.40 5.49 -7.75
N ARG A 61 -26.98 4.23 -7.91
CA ARG A 61 -27.75 3.21 -8.64
C ARG A 61 -29.07 2.91 -7.93
N SER A 62 -29.01 2.60 -6.64
CA SER A 62 -30.18 2.30 -5.81
C SER A 62 -31.17 3.47 -5.75
N TYR A 63 -30.67 4.71 -5.73
CA TYR A 63 -31.53 5.89 -5.78
C TYR A 63 -32.29 5.99 -7.10
N ALA A 64 -31.60 5.82 -8.24
CA ALA A 64 -32.23 5.84 -9.56
C ALA A 64 -33.25 4.69 -9.72
N GLU A 65 -32.91 3.49 -9.27
CA GLU A 65 -33.80 2.31 -9.26
C GLU A 65 -35.06 2.56 -8.40
N THR A 66 -34.88 3.07 -7.18
CA THR A 66 -36.00 3.33 -6.27
C THR A 66 -36.94 4.40 -6.80
N LEU A 67 -36.38 5.48 -7.35
CA LEU A 67 -37.17 6.57 -7.92
C LEU A 67 -37.96 6.11 -9.15
N ASN A 68 -37.31 5.36 -10.05
CA ASN A 68 -37.97 4.82 -11.23
C ASN A 68 -39.07 3.82 -10.84
N GLY A 69 -38.81 2.89 -9.92
CA GLY A 69 -39.81 1.93 -9.44
C GLY A 69 -40.97 2.58 -8.67
N TRP A 70 -40.77 3.73 -8.03
CA TRP A 70 -41.87 4.53 -7.48
C TRP A 70 -42.74 5.14 -8.57
N LEU A 71 -42.11 5.74 -9.59
CA LEU A 71 -42.83 6.34 -10.73
C LEU A 71 -43.60 5.30 -11.56
N GLU A 72 -43.07 4.09 -11.72
CA GLU A 72 -43.76 2.98 -12.39
C GLU A 72 -45.10 2.66 -11.74
N LYS A 73 -45.19 2.74 -10.41
CA LYS A 73 -46.45 2.50 -9.67
C LYS A 73 -47.46 3.65 -9.82
N CYS A 74 -47.00 4.85 -10.19
CA CYS A 74 -47.86 6.00 -10.42
C CYS A 74 -48.48 6.02 -11.81
N ILE A 75 -48.00 5.17 -12.73
CA ILE A 75 -48.56 5.04 -14.07
C ILE A 75 -49.52 3.85 -14.08
N HIS A 76 -50.79 4.10 -14.40
CA HIS A 76 -51.73 3.03 -14.74
C HIS A 76 -51.37 2.48 -16.12
N TYR A 77 -50.38 1.57 -16.17
CA TYR A 77 -49.99 0.87 -17.39
C TYR A 77 -50.56 -0.55 -17.38
N GLU A 78 -51.49 -0.82 -18.29
CA GLU A 78 -51.85 -2.19 -18.67
C GLU A 78 -51.05 -2.58 -19.92
N PRO A 79 -50.16 -3.59 -19.86
CA PRO A 79 -49.43 -4.04 -21.02
C PRO A 79 -50.39 -4.56 -22.09
N GLU A 80 -50.37 -3.90 -23.24
CA GLU A 80 -51.17 -4.30 -24.39
C GLU A 80 -50.57 -5.60 -24.97
N VAL A 81 -51.33 -6.70 -24.89
CA VAL A 81 -50.92 -8.00 -25.41
C VAL A 81 -51.51 -8.17 -26.80
N THR A 82 -50.65 -8.34 -27.80
CA THR A 82 -51.04 -8.64 -29.18
C THR A 82 -50.83 -10.11 -29.50
N ALA A 83 -51.31 -10.58 -30.66
CA ALA A 83 -51.08 -11.95 -31.13
C ALA A 83 -49.59 -12.32 -31.22
N ASP A 84 -48.71 -11.32 -31.36
CA ASP A 84 -47.25 -11.46 -31.45
C ASP A 84 -46.53 -11.33 -30.08
N GLY A 85 -47.29 -11.15 -28.98
CA GLY A 85 -46.77 -11.03 -27.62
C GLY A 85 -46.98 -9.65 -26.98
N VAL A 86 -46.29 -9.41 -25.85
CA VAL A 86 -46.33 -8.13 -25.13
C VAL A 86 -45.56 -7.10 -25.93
N ILE A 87 -46.21 -5.98 -26.28
CA ILE A 87 -45.55 -4.97 -27.09
C ILE A 87 -44.43 -4.28 -26.26
N PRO A 88 -43.26 -4.00 -26.86
CA PRO A 88 -42.17 -3.33 -26.14
C PRO A 88 -42.58 -2.00 -25.53
N PHE A 89 -42.00 -1.70 -24.36
CA PHE A 89 -42.23 -0.48 -23.61
C PHE A 89 -41.93 0.77 -24.47
N SER A 90 -42.92 1.67 -24.59
CA SER A 90 -42.77 2.97 -25.25
C SER A 90 -43.36 4.04 -24.34
N PRO A 91 -42.53 4.94 -23.76
CA PRO A 91 -43.02 5.96 -22.85
C PRO A 91 -44.08 6.87 -23.48
N SER A 92 -43.93 7.18 -24.77
CA SER A 92 -44.88 7.99 -25.54
C SER A 92 -46.24 7.32 -25.73
N ARG A 93 -46.29 5.98 -25.83
CA ARG A 93 -47.55 5.23 -26.03
C ARG A 93 -48.39 5.12 -24.77
N ILE A 94 -47.75 5.18 -23.60
CA ILE A 94 -48.42 4.97 -22.31
C ILE A 94 -48.77 6.28 -21.61
N GLY A 95 -48.58 7.42 -22.29
CA GLY A 95 -48.78 8.75 -21.70
C GLY A 95 -47.85 9.01 -20.51
N ALA A 96 -46.66 8.37 -20.48
CA ALA A 96 -45.74 8.52 -19.37
C ALA A 96 -45.33 9.99 -19.24
N PRO A 97 -45.48 10.60 -18.05
CA PRO A 97 -45.00 11.95 -17.82
C PRO A 97 -43.51 12.07 -18.17
N PRO A 98 -43.02 13.20 -18.68
CA PRO A 98 -41.61 13.39 -19.05
C PRO A 98 -40.62 13.00 -17.95
N VAL A 99 -40.99 13.22 -16.67
CA VAL A 99 -40.19 12.82 -15.51
C VAL A 99 -39.97 11.31 -15.43
N PHE A 100 -40.93 10.49 -15.86
CA PHE A 100 -40.77 9.04 -15.93
C PHE A 100 -39.69 8.66 -16.93
N VAL A 101 -39.72 9.25 -18.13
CA VAL A 101 -38.75 8.97 -19.20
C VAL A 101 -37.34 9.31 -18.74
N ILE A 102 -37.17 10.48 -18.12
CA ILE A 102 -35.88 10.92 -17.57
C ILE A 102 -35.38 9.92 -16.52
N CYS A 103 -36.22 9.51 -15.57
CA CYS A 103 -35.81 8.59 -14.50
C CYS A 103 -35.51 7.18 -15.01
N HIS A 104 -36.26 6.70 -15.99
CA HIS A 104 -36.02 5.41 -16.64
C HIS A 104 -34.68 5.41 -17.40
N ASP A 105 -34.44 6.44 -18.23
CA ASP A 105 -33.16 6.58 -18.95
C ASP A 105 -32.00 6.78 -17.98
N TRP A 106 -32.20 7.52 -16.89
CA TRP A 106 -31.19 7.69 -15.84
C TRP A 106 -30.86 6.37 -15.14
N LYS A 107 -31.86 5.56 -14.77
CA LYS A 107 -31.63 4.20 -14.26
C LYS A 107 -30.81 3.37 -15.25
N GLN A 108 -31.20 3.36 -16.52
CA GLN A 108 -30.49 2.61 -17.56
C GLN A 108 -29.05 3.12 -17.75
N ALA A 109 -28.82 4.43 -17.64
CA ALA A 109 -27.47 5.01 -17.67
C ALA A 109 -26.64 4.51 -16.49
N MET A 110 -27.21 4.42 -15.27
CA MET A 110 -26.52 3.89 -14.08
C MET A 110 -26.20 2.39 -14.18
N GLU A 111 -27.00 1.60 -14.90
CA GLU A 111 -26.74 0.17 -15.14
C GLU A 111 -25.57 -0.07 -16.09
N ARG A 112 -25.31 0.85 -17.03
CA ARG A 112 -24.21 0.74 -18.01
C ARG A 112 -22.85 1.09 -17.42
N VAL A 113 -22.80 1.83 -16.32
CA VAL A 113 -21.56 2.33 -15.72
C VAL A 113 -21.09 1.38 -14.63
N SER A 114 -19.88 0.81 -14.79
CA SER A 114 -19.28 -0.10 -13.81
C SER A 114 -18.11 0.54 -13.07
N GLY A 115 -18.12 0.46 -11.74
CA GLY A 115 -16.98 0.85 -10.89
C GLY A 115 -15.93 -0.24 -10.70
N SER A 116 -16.07 -1.39 -11.36
CA SER A 116 -15.26 -2.59 -11.10
C SER A 116 -13.76 -2.39 -11.38
N GLU A 117 -13.39 -1.69 -12.44
CA GLU A 117 -11.99 -1.44 -12.77
C GLU A 117 -11.30 -0.57 -11.72
N VAL A 118 -12.00 0.47 -11.24
CA VAL A 118 -11.54 1.33 -10.16
C VAL A 118 -11.34 0.53 -8.87
N GLN A 119 -12.31 -0.31 -8.52
CA GLN A 119 -12.24 -1.20 -7.36
C GLN A 119 -11.02 -2.14 -7.44
N THR A 120 -10.83 -2.79 -8.59
CA THR A 120 -9.69 -3.69 -8.83
C THR A 120 -8.37 -2.95 -8.69
N ALA A 121 -8.21 -1.80 -9.36
CA ALA A 121 -6.98 -1.01 -9.29
C ALA A 121 -6.63 -0.57 -7.85
N MET A 122 -7.64 -0.19 -7.06
CA MET A 122 -7.43 0.16 -5.64
C MET A 122 -7.02 -1.05 -4.80
N ASN A 123 -7.66 -2.21 -5.00
CA ASN A 123 -7.34 -3.43 -4.26
C ASN A 123 -5.95 -4.00 -4.61
N ASP A 124 -5.56 -3.93 -5.89
CA ASP A 124 -4.24 -4.35 -6.35
C ASP A 124 -3.13 -3.46 -5.76
N PHE A 125 -3.38 -2.15 -5.69
CA PHE A 125 -2.44 -1.25 -5.03
C PHE A 125 -2.39 -1.49 -3.50
N ALA A 126 -3.53 -1.74 -2.85
CA ALA A 126 -3.55 -2.11 -1.42
C ALA A 126 -2.74 -3.38 -1.16
N THR A 127 -2.88 -4.40 -2.01
CA THR A 127 -2.10 -5.64 -1.95
C THR A 127 -0.61 -5.38 -2.13
N SER A 128 -0.25 -4.49 -3.06
CA SER A 128 1.15 -4.09 -3.28
C SER A 128 1.75 -3.34 -2.08
N LEU A 129 0.95 -2.51 -1.39
CA LEU A 129 1.35 -1.85 -0.14
C LEU A 129 1.48 -2.86 1.01
N HIS A 130 0.62 -3.88 1.04
CA HIS A 130 0.70 -4.96 2.01
C HIS A 130 2.06 -5.67 1.94
N GLN A 131 2.42 -6.13 0.74
CA GLN A 131 3.71 -6.78 0.48
C GLN A 131 4.90 -5.83 0.75
N LEU A 132 4.71 -4.53 0.57
CA LEU A 132 5.75 -3.55 0.87
C LEU A 132 6.01 -3.43 2.37
N TRP A 133 4.98 -3.34 3.20
CA TRP A 133 5.19 -3.24 4.64
C TRP A 133 5.73 -4.55 5.23
N GLU A 134 5.37 -5.72 4.68
CA GLU A 134 6.00 -7.00 5.07
C GLU A 134 7.52 -6.98 4.83
N ARG A 135 7.97 -6.44 3.70
CA ARG A 135 9.40 -6.25 3.42
C ARG A 135 10.05 -5.23 4.36
N GLN A 136 9.32 -4.17 4.71
CA GLN A 136 9.80 -3.20 5.69
C GLN A 136 9.93 -3.82 7.10
N ASP A 137 9.01 -4.69 7.50
CA ASP A 137 9.06 -5.41 8.77
C ASP A 137 10.25 -6.40 8.81
N GLU A 138 10.50 -7.12 7.72
CA GLU A 138 11.69 -7.99 7.61
C GLU A 138 13.01 -7.18 7.67
N GLU A 139 13.07 -6.02 7.00
CA GLU A 139 14.22 -5.11 7.11
C GLU A 139 14.45 -4.63 8.55
N GLN A 140 13.36 -4.31 9.26
CA GLN A 140 13.38 -3.91 10.66
C GLN A 140 13.89 -5.05 11.56
N ARG A 141 13.41 -6.29 11.36
CA ARG A 141 13.86 -7.47 12.11
C ARG A 141 15.36 -7.72 11.92
N ARG A 142 15.84 -7.65 10.68
CA ARG A 142 17.29 -7.75 10.36
C ARG A 142 18.09 -6.64 11.03
N ARG A 143 17.55 -5.42 11.09
CA ARG A 143 18.19 -4.30 11.80
C ARG A 143 18.39 -4.60 13.28
N VAL A 144 17.31 -4.98 13.97
CA VAL A 144 17.34 -5.29 15.40
C VAL A 144 18.31 -6.43 15.68
N LYS A 145 18.31 -7.46 14.82
CA LYS A 145 19.27 -8.56 14.91
C LYS A 145 20.73 -8.08 14.76
N ALA A 146 21.02 -7.27 13.74
CA ALA A 146 22.36 -6.70 13.52
C ALA A 146 22.82 -5.83 14.70
N GLU A 147 21.93 -5.00 15.26
CA GLU A 147 22.21 -4.17 16.42
C GLU A 147 22.49 -4.99 17.68
N ASN A 148 21.71 -6.05 17.92
CA ASN A 148 21.89 -6.93 19.07
C ASN A 148 23.21 -7.70 18.97
N MET A 149 23.50 -8.29 17.81
CA MET A 149 24.78 -8.98 17.57
C MET A 149 25.98 -8.04 17.77
N TYR A 150 25.87 -6.79 17.33
CA TYR A 150 26.91 -5.79 17.55
C TYR A 150 27.07 -5.44 19.03
N LYS A 151 25.96 -5.24 19.77
CA LYS A 151 25.99 -4.97 21.21
C LYS A 151 26.62 -6.13 21.99
N ASP A 152 26.34 -7.37 21.62
CA ASP A 152 26.90 -8.55 22.29
C ASP A 152 28.39 -8.72 21.99
N PHE A 153 28.80 -8.45 20.74
CA PHE A 153 30.21 -8.38 20.37
C PHE A 153 30.97 -7.29 21.17
N GLU A 154 30.39 -6.09 21.30
CA GLU A 154 31.00 -5.04 22.13
C GLU A 154 31.10 -5.42 23.62
N LYS A 155 30.06 -6.07 24.17
CA LYS A 155 30.08 -6.56 25.56
C LYS A 155 31.21 -7.56 25.77
N GLN A 156 31.41 -8.50 24.84
CA GLN A 156 32.53 -9.45 24.93
C GLN A 156 33.88 -8.73 24.90
N ILE A 157 34.09 -7.80 23.97
CA ILE A 157 35.34 -7.02 23.92
C ILE A 157 35.57 -6.27 25.24
N ARG A 158 34.54 -5.64 25.81
CA ARG A 158 34.66 -4.95 27.10
C ARG A 158 34.99 -5.92 28.24
N GLY A 159 34.34 -7.08 28.28
CA GLY A 159 34.62 -8.12 29.28
C GLY A 159 36.07 -8.61 29.23
N ILE A 160 36.58 -8.88 28.02
CA ILE A 160 37.97 -9.31 27.82
C ILE A 160 38.95 -8.23 28.25
N LYS A 161 38.70 -6.96 27.91
CA LYS A 161 39.52 -5.82 28.35
C LYS A 161 39.58 -5.71 29.87
N MET A 162 38.42 -5.82 30.55
CA MET A 162 38.37 -5.75 32.01
C MET A 162 39.08 -6.94 32.68
N ASN A 163 38.94 -8.15 32.14
CA ASN A 163 39.66 -9.32 32.67
C ASN A 163 41.19 -9.21 32.49
N ARG A 164 41.65 -8.66 31.36
CA ARG A 164 43.08 -8.36 31.18
C ARG A 164 43.57 -7.31 32.17
N GLN A 165 42.78 -6.27 32.43
CA GLN A 165 43.16 -5.21 33.36
C GLN A 165 43.19 -5.70 34.82
N ARG A 166 42.27 -6.60 35.21
CA ARG A 166 42.32 -7.28 36.52
C ARG A 166 43.55 -8.16 36.66
N ARG A 167 43.83 -9.05 35.69
CA ARG A 167 45.05 -9.88 35.71
C ARG A 167 46.34 -9.08 35.70
N GLY A 168 46.36 -7.91 35.05
CA GLY A 168 47.51 -7.00 35.08
C GLY A 168 47.73 -6.38 36.46
N HIS A 169 46.66 -6.02 37.16
CA HIS A 169 46.72 -5.49 38.52
C HIS A 169 47.12 -6.56 39.55
N ASP A 170 46.57 -7.78 39.43
CA ASP A 170 46.92 -8.92 40.29
C ASP A 170 48.40 -9.33 40.13
N HIS A 171 48.97 -9.14 38.92
CA HIS A 171 50.38 -9.42 38.66
C HIS A 171 51.31 -8.31 39.18
N ASP A 172 50.86 -7.05 39.24
CA ASP A 172 51.61 -5.97 39.88
C ASP A 172 51.62 -6.10 41.41
N ASP A 173 50.52 -6.56 42.03
CA ASP A 173 50.46 -6.87 43.48
C ASP A 173 51.25 -8.14 43.85
N ALA A 174 51.25 -9.17 42.99
CA ALA A 174 51.97 -10.42 43.24
C ALA A 174 53.50 -10.32 43.03
N LEU A 175 54.01 -9.24 42.42
CA LEU A 175 55.45 -8.99 42.33
C LEU A 175 56.04 -8.40 43.63
N SER A 176 55.22 -8.18 44.67
CA SER A 176 55.71 -7.83 46.01
C SER A 176 56.20 -9.02 46.84
N ASP A 177 55.87 -10.27 46.49
CA ASP A 177 56.35 -11.44 47.22
C ASP A 177 57.03 -12.44 46.28
N LYS A 178 58.35 -12.51 46.40
CA LYS A 178 59.20 -13.39 45.59
C LYS A 178 58.98 -14.86 45.94
N ASN A 179 59.16 -15.66 44.87
CA ASN A 179 59.77 -16.98 44.86
C ASN A 179 58.83 -18.18 45.16
N SER A 180 58.41 -18.89 44.11
CA SER A 180 58.75 -20.32 43.91
C SER A 180 58.16 -20.87 42.61
N LEU A 181 58.92 -21.75 41.97
CA LEU A 181 58.67 -22.41 40.69
C LEU A 181 57.39 -23.27 40.70
N SER A 182 56.70 -23.35 39.55
CA SER A 182 56.61 -24.62 38.81
C SER A 182 56.02 -24.40 37.41
N MET A 183 56.88 -24.69 36.42
CA MET A 183 56.51 -24.98 35.05
C MET A 183 55.72 -26.28 35.02
N ILE A 184 54.43 -26.22 34.69
CA ILE A 184 53.73 -27.36 34.09
C ILE A 184 53.30 -26.88 32.71
N ALA A 185 54.10 -27.30 31.72
CA ALA A 185 53.77 -27.16 30.31
C ALA A 185 52.48 -27.94 30.05
N SER A 186 51.42 -27.24 29.67
CA SER A 186 50.21 -27.87 29.15
C SER A 186 50.50 -28.37 27.73
N GLU A 187 50.52 -29.69 27.57
CA GLU A 187 50.51 -30.40 26.29
C GLU A 187 49.15 -30.25 25.63
N SER A 188 48.91 -29.08 25.05
CA SER A 188 47.93 -28.88 23.98
C SER A 188 48.38 -27.64 23.24
N GLY A 189 48.84 -27.82 21.99
CA GLY A 189 49.54 -26.80 21.21
C GLY A 189 48.68 -25.61 20.75
N ILE A 190 47.59 -25.30 21.44
CA ILE A 190 46.70 -24.18 21.14
C ILE A 190 46.56 -23.35 22.42
N SER A 191 46.99 -22.09 22.37
CA SER A 191 46.83 -21.19 23.51
C SER A 191 45.34 -20.87 23.70
N PRO A 192 44.80 -20.87 24.94
CA PRO A 192 43.45 -20.38 25.22
C PRO A 192 43.20 -18.92 24.74
N LEU A 193 44.27 -18.17 24.51
CA LEU A 193 44.24 -16.84 23.90
C LEU A 193 44.01 -16.86 22.39
N ASP A 194 44.47 -17.91 21.71
CA ASP A 194 44.28 -18.10 20.28
C ASP A 194 42.84 -18.52 19.97
N ASP A 195 42.26 -19.42 20.78
CA ASP A 195 40.84 -19.81 20.67
C ASP A 195 39.90 -18.61 20.85
N LEU A 196 40.15 -17.79 21.87
CA LEU A 196 39.38 -16.58 22.14
C LEU A 196 39.48 -15.56 20.99
N LYS A 197 40.64 -15.49 20.33
CA LYS A 197 40.86 -14.61 19.18
C LYS A 197 40.06 -15.10 17.97
N VAL A 198 40.07 -16.41 17.71
CA VAL A 198 39.27 -17.03 16.64
C VAL A 198 37.78 -16.77 16.85
N ASP A 199 37.28 -16.93 18.08
CA ASP A 199 35.88 -16.66 18.41
C ASP A 199 35.49 -15.20 18.21
N LEU A 200 36.34 -14.25 18.63
CA LEU A 200 36.13 -12.82 18.41
C LEU A 200 36.11 -12.47 16.92
N ASP A 201 37.03 -13.02 16.14
CA ASP A 201 37.10 -12.78 14.70
C ASP A 201 35.87 -13.38 13.98
N SER A 202 35.41 -14.56 14.42
CA SER A 202 34.16 -15.18 13.97
C SER A 202 32.94 -14.30 14.28
N MET A 203 32.80 -13.82 15.51
CA MET A 203 31.71 -12.91 15.89
C MET A 203 31.77 -11.60 15.11
N ARG A 204 32.95 -11.02 14.95
CA ARG A 204 33.18 -9.81 14.16
C ARG A 204 32.73 -10.01 12.72
N GLN A 205 33.06 -11.15 12.13
CA GLN A 205 32.67 -11.49 10.77
C GLN A 205 31.15 -11.61 10.63
N ARG A 206 30.48 -12.34 11.55
CA ARG A 206 29.02 -12.47 11.56
C ARG A 206 28.29 -11.11 11.68
N VAL A 207 28.82 -10.19 12.49
CA VAL A 207 28.27 -8.83 12.62
C VAL A 207 28.40 -8.04 11.31
N ARG A 208 29.53 -8.19 10.58
CA ARG A 208 29.70 -7.53 9.28
C ARG A 208 28.73 -8.07 8.24
N GLU A 209 28.58 -9.39 8.17
CA GLU A 209 27.68 -10.06 7.24
C GLU A 209 26.23 -9.64 7.47
N GLU A 210 25.76 -9.64 8.72
CA GLU A 210 24.40 -9.21 9.05
C GLU A 210 24.19 -7.71 8.73
N ARG A 211 25.18 -6.85 8.99
CA ARG A 211 25.12 -5.42 8.62
C ARG A 211 25.09 -5.21 7.10
N ALA A 212 25.84 -6.00 6.35
CA ALA A 212 25.81 -5.97 4.89
C ALA A 212 24.42 -6.41 4.39
N GLY A 213 23.87 -7.50 4.95
CA GLY A 213 22.52 -7.97 4.65
C GLY A 213 21.43 -6.92 4.96
N HIS A 214 21.55 -6.20 6.07
CA HIS A 214 20.67 -5.08 6.39
C HIS A 214 20.77 -3.95 5.36
N LYS A 215 22.00 -3.57 4.95
CA LYS A 215 22.21 -2.51 3.96
C LYS A 215 21.58 -2.85 2.61
N GLU A 216 21.65 -4.11 2.17
CA GLU A 216 20.99 -4.55 0.94
C GLU A 216 19.47 -4.57 1.09
N ALA A 217 18.93 -5.03 2.24
CA ALA A 217 17.50 -4.97 2.51
C ALA A 217 16.94 -3.54 2.46
N VAL A 218 17.69 -2.56 2.99
CA VAL A 218 17.32 -1.13 2.92
C VAL A 218 17.17 -0.65 1.47
N LYS A 219 18.12 -0.98 0.60
CA LYS A 219 18.06 -0.59 -0.82
C LYS A 219 16.84 -1.22 -1.50
N LEU A 220 16.63 -2.52 -1.28
CA LEU A 220 15.48 -3.25 -1.85
C LEU A 220 14.15 -2.67 -1.40
N VAL A 221 14.01 -2.31 -0.12
CA VAL A 221 12.82 -1.65 0.41
C VAL A 221 12.64 -0.27 -0.21
N HIS A 222 13.69 0.55 -0.28
CA HIS A 222 13.62 1.88 -0.88
C HIS A 222 13.15 1.83 -2.35
N ASP A 223 13.73 0.93 -3.13
CA ASP A 223 13.36 0.74 -4.53
C ASP A 223 11.95 0.15 -4.68
N ALA A 224 11.51 -0.67 -3.72
CA ALA A 224 10.13 -1.16 -3.69
C ALA A 224 9.13 -0.05 -3.36
N VAL A 225 9.43 0.86 -2.41
CA VAL A 225 8.58 2.02 -2.06
C VAL A 225 8.38 2.92 -3.29
N SER A 226 9.46 3.30 -3.95
CA SER A 226 9.36 4.22 -5.11
C SER A 226 8.57 3.59 -6.26
N ARG A 227 8.73 2.28 -6.50
CA ARG A 227 8.03 1.58 -7.58
C ARG A 227 6.58 1.32 -7.25
N SER A 228 6.25 0.93 -6.02
CA SER A 228 4.88 0.58 -5.62
C SER A 228 3.94 1.78 -5.73
N ILE A 229 4.39 2.97 -5.31
CA ILE A 229 3.57 4.20 -5.39
C ILE A 229 3.24 4.53 -6.84
N GLN A 230 4.24 4.52 -7.73
CA GLN A 230 4.03 4.85 -9.13
C GLN A 230 3.19 3.78 -9.85
N ALA A 231 3.51 2.50 -9.64
CA ALA A 231 2.79 1.39 -10.26
C ALA A 231 1.35 1.26 -9.77
N GLY A 232 1.06 1.68 -8.54
CA GLY A 232 -0.27 1.58 -7.94
C GLY A 232 -1.18 2.78 -8.21
N LEU A 233 -0.66 4.00 -8.20
CA LEU A 233 -1.50 5.20 -8.40
C LEU A 233 -1.94 5.36 -9.86
N ILE A 234 -1.08 5.02 -10.83
CA ILE A 234 -1.39 5.21 -12.27
C ILE A 234 -2.68 4.48 -12.67
N PRO A 235 -2.83 3.16 -12.42
CA PRO A 235 -4.05 2.44 -12.80
C PRO A 235 -5.32 2.97 -12.12
N ILE A 236 -5.21 3.48 -10.90
CA ILE A 236 -6.36 4.05 -10.17
C ILE A 236 -6.87 5.31 -10.87
N PHE A 237 -5.98 6.24 -11.21
CA PHE A 237 -6.41 7.49 -11.86
C PHE A 237 -6.82 7.28 -13.32
N GLU A 238 -6.21 6.33 -14.01
CA GLU A 238 -6.64 5.90 -15.35
C GLU A 238 -8.06 5.31 -15.32
N SER A 239 -8.33 4.39 -14.40
CA SER A 239 -9.67 3.79 -14.24
C SER A 239 -10.72 4.80 -13.76
N LEU A 240 -10.37 5.77 -12.91
CA LEU A 240 -11.27 6.86 -12.51
C LEU A 240 -11.61 7.79 -13.69
N GLU A 241 -10.64 8.10 -14.55
CA GLU A 241 -10.89 8.82 -15.79
C GLU A 241 -11.83 8.04 -16.70
N SER A 242 -11.55 6.75 -16.93
CA SER A 242 -12.40 5.88 -17.77
C SER A 242 -13.83 5.82 -17.24
N PHE A 243 -13.99 5.50 -15.95
CA PHE A 243 -15.27 5.44 -15.26
C PHE A 243 -16.06 6.75 -15.39
N THR A 244 -15.43 7.91 -15.19
CA THR A 244 -16.12 9.19 -15.29
C THR A 244 -16.41 9.62 -16.73
N SER A 245 -15.62 9.15 -17.69
CA SER A 245 -15.87 9.30 -19.13
C SER A 245 -17.10 8.49 -19.55
N GLU A 246 -17.17 7.23 -19.16
CA GLU A 246 -18.33 6.35 -19.37
C GLU A 246 -19.58 6.92 -18.72
N ALA A 247 -19.49 7.33 -17.45
CA ALA A 247 -20.59 7.97 -16.75
C ALA A 247 -21.05 9.26 -17.43
N SER A 248 -20.13 10.09 -17.93
CA SER A 248 -20.50 11.30 -18.65
C SER A 248 -21.25 10.98 -19.95
N LYS A 249 -20.82 9.96 -20.71
CA LYS A 249 -21.48 9.55 -21.95
C LYS A 249 -22.86 8.96 -21.66
N ALA A 250 -22.95 8.07 -20.68
CA ALA A 250 -24.21 7.44 -20.29
C ALA A 250 -25.27 8.48 -19.86
N PHE A 251 -24.84 9.55 -19.17
CA PHE A 251 -25.74 10.63 -18.76
C PHE A 251 -26.08 11.62 -19.89
N ASP A 252 -25.24 11.75 -20.92
CA ASP A 252 -25.57 12.55 -22.10
C ASP A 252 -26.67 11.88 -22.95
N ASP A 253 -26.83 10.55 -22.84
CA ASP A 253 -27.93 9.80 -23.47
C ASP A 253 -29.28 9.96 -22.75
N VAL A 254 -29.31 10.54 -21.54
CA VAL A 254 -30.57 10.76 -20.79
C VAL A 254 -31.37 11.86 -21.47
N ARG A 255 -32.55 11.51 -21.99
CA ARG A 255 -33.41 12.45 -22.71
C ARG A 255 -34.01 13.46 -21.74
N LEU A 256 -33.60 14.71 -21.86
CA LEU A 256 -34.25 15.85 -21.21
C LEU A 256 -35.21 16.49 -22.21
N GLU A 257 -36.49 16.60 -21.88
CA GLU A 257 -37.40 17.41 -22.70
C GLU A 257 -36.93 18.87 -22.66
N HIS A 258 -36.32 19.31 -23.75
CA HIS A 258 -36.14 20.73 -23.99
C HIS A 258 -37.49 21.22 -24.46
N GLY A 259 -38.17 22.00 -23.63
CA GLY A 259 -39.37 22.70 -24.04
C GLY A 259 -39.06 23.41 -25.36
N SER A 260 -39.80 23.06 -26.41
CA SER A 260 -39.82 23.79 -27.66
C SER A 260 -39.98 25.27 -27.31
N SER A 261 -38.87 26.02 -27.40
CA SER A 261 -38.92 27.47 -27.26
C SER A 261 -39.79 27.94 -28.43
N SER A 262 -41.04 28.25 -28.09
CA SER A 262 -42.03 28.80 -29.02
C SER A 262 -41.70 30.26 -29.32
#